data_AF-A0AA43DNL9-F1
#
_entry.id   AF-A0AA43DNL9-F1
#
_cell.length_a   1.000
_cell.length_b   1.000
_cell.length_c   1.000
_cell.angle_alpha   90.00
_cell.angle_beta   90.00
_cell.angle_gamma   90.00
#
_symmetry.space_group_name_H-M   'P 1'
#
loop_
_entity.id
_entity.type
_entity.pdbx_description
1 polymer ?
#
loop_
_entity_poly.entity_id
_entity_poly.type
_entity_poly.pdbx_seq_one_letter_code
_entity_poly.pdbx_strand_id
1 'polypeptide(L)' 'MISGGQGAGNLVRIGHMGPTANSLYPVVGLSAVGRTLADLGVQVKLGDGVEAALEVLSETAAVGVL' A
#
# COMPACT_ATOMS: atom_id res chain seq x y z
N MET A 1 0.10 8.62 -10.16
CA MET A 1 -1.26 8.06 -10.00
C MET A 1 -1.17 6.93 -8.99
N ILE A 2 -1.89 6.99 -7.88
CA ILE A 2 -1.76 6.00 -6.78
C ILE A 2 -2.58 4.71 -7.04
N SER A 3 -3.62 4.78 -7.88
CA SER A 3 -4.44 3.63 -8.29
C SER A 3 -5.03 3.82 -9.70
N GLY A 4 -5.27 2.72 -10.43
CA GLY A 4 -5.80 2.76 -11.80
C GLY A 4 -6.55 1.47 -12.21
N GLY A 5 -7.73 1.62 -12.81
CA GLY A 5 -8.68 0.51 -13.05
C GLY A 5 -8.65 -0.14 -14.45
N GLN A 6 -7.95 0.43 -15.44
CA GLN A 6 -8.04 -0.05 -16.83
C GLN A 6 -7.48 -1.48 -17.01
N GLY A 7 -8.36 -2.43 -17.33
CA GLY A 7 -8.00 -3.84 -17.49
C GLY A 7 -7.83 -4.62 -16.18
N ALA A 8 -8.28 -4.09 -15.05
CA ALA A 8 -8.12 -4.76 -13.75
C ALA A 8 -9.20 -5.84 -13.46
N GLY A 9 -10.28 -5.89 -14.24
CA GLY A 9 -11.37 -6.84 -14.01
C GLY A 9 -11.96 -6.69 -12.61
N ASN A 10 -11.89 -7.77 -11.82
CA ASN A 10 -12.36 -7.80 -10.42
C ASN A 10 -11.25 -7.56 -9.39
N LEU A 11 -10.21 -6.79 -9.75
CA LEU A 11 -9.07 -6.50 -8.89
C LEU A 11 -8.88 -4.99 -8.68
N VAL A 12 -8.35 -4.62 -7.51
CA VAL A 12 -7.84 -3.28 -7.23
C VAL A 12 -6.33 -3.27 -7.45
N ARG A 13 -5.81 -2.26 -8.15
CA ARG A 13 -4.37 -2.08 -8.37
C ARG A 13 -3.87 -0.80 -7.70
N ILE A 14 -2.79 -0.94 -6.94
CA ILE A 14 -2.02 0.15 -6.37
C ILE A 14 -0.78 0.32 -7.24
N GLY A 15 -0.65 1.49 -7.87
CA GLY A 15 0.40 1.78 -8.84
C GLY A 15 1.68 2.29 -8.17
N HIS A 16 2.79 1.59 -8.39
CA HIS A 16 4.12 1.96 -7.91
C HIS A 16 4.99 2.35 -9.11
N MET A 17 4.78 3.57 -9.64
CA MET A 17 5.49 4.04 -10.83
C MET A 17 6.00 5.47 -10.64
N GLY A 18 7.23 5.72 -11.11
CA GLY A 18 7.85 7.04 -11.02
C GLY A 18 7.91 7.54 -9.56
N PRO A 19 7.47 8.79 -9.28
CA PRO A 19 7.52 9.34 -7.93
C PRO A 19 6.72 8.55 -6.88
N THR A 20 5.70 7.78 -7.29
CA THR A 20 4.86 7.01 -6.35
C THR A 20 5.43 5.64 -5.99
N ALA A 21 6.59 5.27 -6.55
CA ALA A 21 7.22 3.98 -6.29
C ALA A 21 8.02 3.94 -4.97
N ASN A 22 8.17 5.08 -4.27
CA ASN A 22 9.10 5.21 -3.15
C ASN A 22 8.43 5.80 -1.90
N SER A 23 9.18 5.87 -0.80
CA SER A 23 8.77 6.51 0.47
C SER A 23 7.47 5.88 1.01
N LEU A 24 6.54 6.69 1.50
CA LEU A 24 5.31 6.23 2.16
C LEU A 24 4.12 6.01 1.21
N TYR A 25 4.28 6.19 -0.10
CA TYR A 25 3.18 5.98 -1.05
C TYR A 25 2.56 4.55 -1.00
N PRO A 26 3.34 3.46 -0.82
CA PRO A 26 2.77 2.14 -0.59
C PRO A 26 1.88 2.08 0.66
N VAL A 27 2.31 2.72 1.75
CA VAL A 27 1.55 2.78 3.02
C VAL A 27 0.25 3.56 2.85
N VAL A 28 0.27 4.68 2.12
CA VAL A 28 -0.93 5.46 1.81
C VAL A 28 -1.92 4.63 0.98
N GLY A 29 -1.44 3.94 -0.06
CA GLY A 29 -2.27 3.09 -0.90
C GLY A 29 -2.91 1.94 -0.11
N LEU A 30 -2.12 1.26 0.72
CA LEU A 30 -2.59 0.17 1.59
C LEU A 30 -3.63 0.68 2.59
N SER A 31 -3.37 1.82 3.22
CA SER A 31 -4.28 2.45 4.18
C SER A 31 -5.63 2.79 3.55
N ALA A 32 -5.61 3.37 2.35
CA ALA A 32 -6.83 3.73 1.62
C ALA A 32 -7.66 2.51 1.24
N VAL A 33 -7.03 1.45 0.70
CA VAL A 33 -7.73 0.21 0.34
C VAL A 33 -8.26 -0.50 1.58
N GLY A 34 -7.43 -0.69 2.60
CA GLY A 34 -7.85 -1.38 3.82
C GLY A 34 -8.97 -0.62 4.55
N ARG A 35 -8.91 0.71 4.61
CA ARG A 35 -10.01 1.51 5.17
C ARG A 35 -11.30 1.35 4.38
N THR A 36 -11.23 1.40 3.04
CA THR A 36 -12.39 1.19 2.17
C THR A 36 -13.01 -0.19 2.38
N LEU A 37 -12.19 -1.24 2.49
CA LEU A 37 -12.68 -2.60 2.76
C LEU A 37 -13.38 -2.70 4.11
N ALA A 38 -12.82 -2.08 5.15
CA ALA A 38 -13.46 -2.00 6.46
C ALA A 38 -14.81 -1.27 6.41
N ASP A 39 -14.87 -0.14 5.69
CA ASP A 39 -16.10 0.64 5.52
C ASP A 39 -17.17 -0.15 4.72
N LEU A 40 -16.76 -1.10 3.86
CA LEU A 40 -17.64 -2.05 3.16
C LEU A 40 -18.03 -3.29 4.00
N GLY A 41 -17.62 -3.35 5.27
CA GLY A 41 -17.95 -4.45 6.18
C GLY A 41 -17.05 -5.67 6.09
N VAL A 42 -15.95 -5.61 5.33
CA VAL A 42 -14.94 -6.68 5.30
C VAL A 42 -14.11 -6.60 6.57
N GLN A 43 -13.96 -7.73 7.28
CA GLN A 43 -13.06 -7.78 8.42
C GLN A 43 -11.60 -7.73 7.97
N VAL A 44 -10.93 -6.64 8.29
CA VAL A 44 -9.51 -6.42 7.97
C VAL A 44 -8.76 -5.94 9.21
N LYS A 45 -7.52 -6.41 9.36
CA LYS A 45 -6.59 -5.97 10.41
C LYS A 45 -5.75 -4.82 9.87
N LEU A 46 -6.37 -3.65 9.72
CA LEU A 46 -5.75 -2.49 9.05
C LEU A 46 -4.45 -2.05 9.74
N GLY A 47 -4.46 -1.93 11.07
CA GLY A 47 -3.27 -1.53 11.85
C GLY A 47 -2.10 -2.48 11.63
N ASP A 48 -2.32 -3.78 11.82
CA ASP A 48 -1.30 -4.83 11.63
C ASP A 48 -0.72 -4.81 10.21
N GLY A 49 -1.56 -4.60 9.19
CA GLY A 49 -1.10 -4.52 7.80
C GLY A 49 -0.25 -3.28 7.51
N VAL A 50 -0.59 -2.14 8.10
CA VAL A 50 0.21 -0.90 7.98
C VAL A 50 1.55 -1.05 8.70
N GLU A 51 1.56 -1.63 9.89
CA GLU A 51 2.80 -1.89 10.66
C GLU A 51 3.74 -2.80 9.88
N ALA A 52 3.23 -3.92 9.34
CA ALA A 52 4.03 -4.84 8.53
C ALA A 52 4.63 -4.17 7.27
N ALA A 53 3.91 -3.24 6.64
CA ALA A 53 4.45 -2.49 5.50
C ALA A 53 5.58 -1.53 5.92
N LEU A 54 5.47 -0.90 7.09
CA LEU A 54 6.50 -0.03 7.64
C LEU A 54 7.77 -0.81 8.03
N GLU A 55 7.62 -2.01 8.58
CA GLU A 55 8.74 -2.90 8.91
C GLU A 55 9.58 -3.20 7.66
N VAL A 56 8.95 -3.64 6.57
CA VAL A 56 9.63 -3.89 5.28
C VAL A 56 10.33 -2.65 4.72
N LEU A 57 9.70 -1.49 4.82
CA LEU A 57 10.30 -0.23 4.36
C LEU A 57 11.52 0.15 5.21
N SER A 58 11.50 -0.13 6.51
CA SER A 58 12.61 0.17 7.42
C SER A 58 13.83 -0.72 7.16
N GLU A 59 13.62 -2.00 6.83
CA GLU A 59 14.69 -2.92 6.40
C GLU A 59 15.32 -2.46 5.09
N THR A 60 14.51 -2.02 4.12
CA THR A 60 14.98 -1.55 2.83
C THR A 60 15.77 -0.24 2.97
N ALA A 61 15.33 0.67 3.85
CA ALA A 61 16.06 1.89 4.17
C ALA A 61 17.43 1.61 4.81
N ALA A 62 17.55 0.53 5.58
CA ALA A 62 18.83 0.12 6.17
C ALA A 62 19.82 -0.45 5.14
N VAL A 63 19.34 -1.08 4.07
CA VAL A 63 20.17 -1.64 2.98
C VAL A 63 20.67 -0.58 2.01
N GLY A 64 19.95 0.53 1.81
CA GLY A 64 20.34 1.63 0.92
C GLY A 64 21.42 2.59 1.43
N VAL A 65 22.01 2.31 2.61
CA VAL A 65 23.04 3.13 3.27
C VAL A 65 24.44 2.46 3.23
N LEU A 66 24.57 1.33 2.54
CA LEU A 66 25.85 0.65 2.25
C LEU A 66 26.21 0.79 0.76
#